data_AF-A0A0T6B7V2-F1
#
_entry.id   AF-A0A0T6B7V2-F1
#
_cell.length_a   1.000
_cell.length_b   1.000
_cell.length_c   1.000
_cell.angle_alpha   90.00
_cell.angle_beta   90.00
_cell.angle_gamma   90.00
#
_symmetry.space_group_name_H-M   'P 1'
#
loop_
_entity.id
_entity.type
_entity.pdbx_description
1 polymer ?
#
loop_
_entity_poly.entity_id
_entity_poly.type
_entity_poly.pdbx_seq_one_letter_code
_entity_poly.pdbx_strand_id
1 'polypeptide(L)'
;MLYSLVEVELMYIACAYETGWKKTISPWCYSFNLETIQPFEYVDDLVQYWYNGYAFKITTRLACLAIRDAVLFFNDRRNRRSANIYFTDISSVIHVLVHLGVYKGKKLNSKTFEMNSKRSWKASKIAGFANNVALIFYS
;
A
#
# COMPACT_ATOMS: atom_id res chain seq x y z
N MET A 1 -12.68 -1.46 -32.30
CA MET A 1 -13.45 -1.53 -31.04
C MET A 1 -12.84 -0.50 -30.10
N LEU A 2 -13.57 0.55 -29.74
CA LEU A 2 -13.13 1.55 -28.76
C LEU A 2 -13.82 1.22 -27.44
N TYR A 3 -13.06 0.72 -26.47
CA TYR A 3 -13.52 0.55 -25.09
C TYR A 3 -13.61 1.92 -24.40
N SER A 4 -14.59 2.09 -23.53
CA SER A 4 -14.69 3.21 -22.60
C SER A 4 -13.61 3.14 -21.53
N LEU A 5 -13.31 4.27 -20.88
CA LEU A 5 -12.33 4.31 -19.79
C LEU A 5 -12.70 3.36 -18.63
N VAL A 6 -13.99 3.26 -18.31
CA VAL A 6 -14.52 2.38 -17.26
C VAL A 6 -14.27 0.91 -17.60
N GLU A 7 -14.45 0.51 -18.86
CA GLU A 7 -14.18 -0.86 -19.29
C GLU A 7 -12.68 -1.19 -19.18
N VAL A 8 -11.80 -0.26 -19.56
CA VAL A 8 -10.34 -0.47 -19.43
C VAL A 8 -9.92 -0.53 -17.96
N GLU A 9 -10.51 0.28 -17.09
CA GLU A 9 -10.28 0.21 -15.64
C GLU A 9 -10.73 -1.15 -15.07
N LEU A 10 -11.89 -1.65 -15.48
CA LEU A 10 -12.36 -2.99 -15.10
C LEU A 10 -11.42 -4.09 -15.58
N MET A 11 -10.85 -3.96 -16.79
CA MET A 11 -9.85 -4.91 -17.28
C MET A 11 -8.56 -4.88 -16.44
N TYR A 12 -8.11 -3.70 -15.99
CA TYR A 12 -6.98 -3.55 -15.08
C TYR A 12 -7.26 -4.22 -13.72
N ILE A 13 -8.43 -3.96 -13.15
CA ILE A 13 -8.86 -4.57 -11.88
C ILE A 13 -8.96 -6.10 -12.03
N ALA A 14 -9.61 -6.60 -13.10
CA ALA A 14 -9.73 -8.03 -13.36
C ALA A 14 -8.36 -8.69 -13.56
N CYS A 15 -7.41 -8.02 -14.23
CA CYS A 15 -6.04 -8.48 -14.34
C CYS A 15 -5.41 -8.71 -12.95
N ALA A 16 -5.49 -7.73 -12.06
CA ALA A 16 -4.89 -7.81 -10.72
C ALA A 16 -5.56 -8.89 -9.85
N TYR A 17 -6.89 -8.90 -9.77
CA TYR A 17 -7.63 -9.83 -8.91
C TYR A 17 -7.56 -11.27 -9.39
N GLU A 18 -7.74 -11.53 -10.69
CA GLU A 18 -7.64 -12.90 -11.20
C GLU A 18 -6.22 -13.45 -11.07
N THR A 19 -5.19 -12.63 -11.29
CA THR A 19 -3.79 -13.04 -11.11
C THR A 19 -3.46 -13.27 -9.63
N GLY A 20 -4.04 -12.50 -8.72
CA GLY A 20 -3.88 -12.73 -7.27
C GLY A 20 -4.61 -13.98 -6.78
N TRP A 21 -5.75 -14.31 -7.39
CA TRP A 21 -6.56 -15.47 -7.03
C TRP A 21 -6.05 -16.78 -7.64
N LYS A 22 -5.66 -16.76 -8.92
CA LYS A 22 -5.15 -17.92 -9.66
C LYS A 22 -3.63 -17.99 -9.57
N LYS A 23 -3.05 -19.18 -9.69
CA LYS A 23 -1.58 -19.34 -9.81
C LYS A 23 -1.05 -19.03 -11.22
N THR A 24 -1.80 -18.28 -12.03
CA THR A 24 -1.52 -17.98 -13.44
C THR A 24 -1.87 -16.54 -13.75
N ILE A 25 -1.17 -15.93 -14.70
CA ILE A 25 -1.46 -14.57 -15.17
C ILE A 25 -2.86 -14.53 -15.80
N SER A 26 -3.67 -13.55 -15.40
CA SER A 26 -5.00 -13.32 -15.95
C SER A 26 -4.93 -12.97 -17.44
N PRO A 27 -5.82 -13.51 -18.29
CA PRO A 27 -5.91 -13.11 -19.69
C PRO A 27 -6.12 -11.59 -19.89
N TRP A 28 -6.78 -10.93 -18.94
CA TRP A 28 -7.00 -9.49 -18.97
C TRP A 28 -5.69 -8.69 -18.90
N CYS A 29 -4.62 -9.27 -18.34
CA CYS A 29 -3.32 -8.63 -18.27
C CYS A 29 -2.65 -8.48 -19.65
N TYR A 30 -2.99 -9.31 -20.66
CA TYR A 30 -2.38 -9.23 -21.99
C TYR A 30 -2.75 -7.97 -22.76
N SER A 31 -3.82 -7.28 -22.35
CA SER A 31 -4.20 -5.98 -22.91
C SER A 31 -3.28 -4.85 -22.45
N PHE A 32 -2.36 -5.13 -21.52
CA PHE A 32 -1.50 -4.14 -20.91
C PHE A 32 -0.02 -4.48 -21.10
N ASN A 33 0.78 -3.42 -21.24
CA ASN A 33 2.23 -3.43 -21.05
C ASN A 33 2.61 -2.48 -19.89
N LEU A 34 3.91 -2.39 -19.58
CA LEU A 34 4.40 -1.53 -18.48
C LEU A 34 4.01 -0.06 -18.65
N GLU A 35 4.06 0.49 -19.86
CA GLU A 35 3.71 1.89 -20.13
C GLU A 35 2.23 2.15 -19.86
N THR A 36 1.35 1.22 -20.26
CA THR A 36 -0.09 1.34 -20.07
C THR A 36 -0.55 1.10 -18.62
N ILE A 37 0.18 0.30 -17.83
CA ILE A 37 -0.14 0.03 -16.41
C ILE A 37 0.30 1.17 -15.50
N GLN A 38 1.40 1.87 -15.82
CA GLN A 38 1.96 2.91 -14.97
C GLN A 38 0.96 4.02 -14.59
N PRO A 39 0.11 4.53 -15.50
CA PRO A 39 -0.95 5.47 -15.14
C PRO A 39 -1.94 4.90 -14.13
N PHE A 40 -2.37 3.64 -14.27
CA PHE A 40 -3.28 2.99 -13.32
C PHE A 40 -2.65 2.83 -11.94
N GLU A 41 -1.38 2.39 -11.87
CA GLU A 41 -0.62 2.36 -10.61
C GLU A 41 -0.56 3.77 -9.99
N TYR A 42 -0.38 4.81 -10.80
CA TYR A 42 -0.33 6.17 -10.28
C TYR A 42 -1.67 6.67 -9.74
N VAL A 43 -2.79 6.25 -10.33
CA VAL A 43 -4.13 6.49 -9.77
C VAL A 43 -4.26 5.83 -8.40
N ASP A 44 -3.86 4.55 -8.29
CA ASP A 44 -3.85 3.83 -7.00
C ASP A 44 -2.96 4.53 -5.97
N ASP A 45 -1.79 5.03 -6.39
CA ASP A 45 -0.89 5.77 -5.53
C ASP A 45 -1.50 7.06 -5.00
N LEU A 46 -2.21 7.80 -5.86
CA LEU A 46 -2.91 9.01 -5.45
C LEU A 46 -4.01 8.66 -4.45
N VAL A 47 -4.81 7.63 -4.71
CA VAL A 47 -5.84 7.17 -3.78
C VAL A 47 -5.21 6.84 -2.43
N GLN A 48 -4.19 5.99 -2.39
CA GLN A 48 -3.56 5.60 -1.13
C GLN A 48 -2.86 6.78 -0.45
N TYR A 49 -2.20 7.67 -1.18
CA TYR A 49 -1.51 8.83 -0.62
C TYR A 49 -2.46 9.83 0.04
N TRP A 50 -3.59 10.09 -0.62
CA TRP A 50 -4.55 11.11 -0.19
C TRP A 50 -5.54 10.61 0.86
N TYR A 51 -5.97 9.35 0.78
CA TYR A 51 -6.89 8.79 1.77
C TYR A 51 -6.18 8.24 3.01
N ASN A 52 -5.09 7.48 2.84
CA ASN A 52 -4.43 6.74 3.93
C ASN A 52 -3.02 7.27 4.25
N GLY A 53 -2.40 7.99 3.31
CA GLY A 53 -1.00 8.34 3.34
C GLY A 53 -0.68 9.71 3.94
N TYR A 54 0.35 10.34 3.41
CA TYR A 54 0.95 11.57 3.96
C TYR A 54 0.22 12.88 3.62
N ALA A 55 -0.93 12.83 2.94
CA ALA A 55 -1.64 14.05 2.55
C ALA A 55 -2.11 14.90 3.76
N PHE A 56 -2.54 14.25 4.83
CA PHE A 56 -3.08 14.92 6.02
C PHE A 56 -2.32 14.51 7.28
N LYS A 57 -2.10 15.45 8.20
CA LYS A 57 -1.38 15.15 9.46
C LYS A 57 -2.10 14.11 10.33
N ILE A 58 -3.42 13.97 10.21
CA ILE A 58 -4.19 13.05 11.06
C ILE A 58 -3.82 11.58 10.82
N THR A 59 -3.52 11.18 9.58
CA THR A 59 -3.17 9.79 9.24
C THR A 59 -1.95 9.30 10.00
N THR A 60 -0.96 10.18 10.22
CA THR A 60 0.23 9.89 11.04
C THR A 60 -0.10 9.57 12.50
N ARG A 61 -1.28 9.94 13.00
CA ARG A 61 -1.71 9.68 14.39
C ARG A 61 -2.62 8.46 14.51
N LEU A 62 -3.19 7.96 13.42
CA LEU A 62 -4.16 6.86 13.46
C LEU A 62 -3.55 5.54 13.95
N ALA A 63 -2.24 5.34 13.78
CA ALA A 63 -1.54 4.15 14.26
C ALA A 63 -0.95 4.27 15.68
N CYS A 64 -1.19 5.36 16.42
CA CYS A 64 -0.61 5.57 17.76
C CYS A 64 -0.91 4.41 18.72
N LEU A 65 -2.11 3.84 18.68
CA LEU A 65 -2.47 2.71 19.56
C LEU A 65 -1.70 1.44 19.21
N ALA A 66 -1.57 1.11 17.92
CA ALA A 66 -0.81 -0.06 17.46
C ALA A 66 0.68 0.05 17.81
N ILE A 67 1.27 1.24 17.63
CA ILE A 67 2.67 1.49 17.97
C ILE A 67 2.88 1.45 19.48
N ARG A 68 1.97 2.03 20.27
CA ARG A 68 2.03 1.95 21.74
C ARG A 68 1.97 0.50 22.21
N ASP A 69 1.08 -0.30 21.65
CA ASP A 69 0.99 -1.73 21.98
C ASP A 69 2.30 -2.47 21.68
N ALA A 70 2.88 -2.27 20.50
CA ALA A 70 4.17 -2.87 20.14
C ALA A 70 5.30 -2.47 21.10
N VAL A 71 5.38 -1.18 21.47
CA VAL A 71 6.38 -0.69 22.43
C VAL A 71 6.19 -1.30 23.81
N LEU A 72 4.95 -1.40 24.29
CA LEU A 72 4.65 -2.05 25.57
C LEU A 72 5.00 -3.54 25.54
N PHE A 73 4.69 -4.22 24.43
CA PHE A 73 5.06 -5.62 24.22
C PHE A 73 6.57 -5.83 24.29
N PHE A 74 7.38 -4.99 23.63
CA PHE A 74 8.84 -5.11 23.67
C PHE A 74 9.45 -4.76 25.03
N ASN A 75 8.82 -3.86 25.79
CA ASN A 75 9.33 -3.44 27.10
C ASN A 75 8.94 -4.38 28.25
N ASP A 76 7.96 -5.26 28.05
CA ASP A 76 7.53 -6.21 29.09
C ASP A 76 8.49 -7.40 29.19
N ARG A 77 9.52 -7.26 30.03
CA ARG A 77 10.50 -8.33 30.32
C ARG A 77 9.91 -9.59 30.95
N ARG A 78 8.67 -9.55 31.45
CA ARG A 78 7.98 -10.72 32.02
C ARG A 78 7.17 -11.47 30.97
N ASN A 79 6.96 -10.86 29.80
CA ASN A 79 6.21 -11.46 28.72
C ASN A 79 6.99 -12.63 28.11
N ARG A 80 6.37 -13.82 28.11
CA ARG A 80 6.96 -15.04 27.52
C ARG A 80 6.54 -15.27 26.06
N ARG A 81 5.67 -14.42 25.52
CA ARG A 81 5.23 -14.52 24.13
C ARG A 81 6.34 -14.06 23.20
N SER A 82 6.64 -14.86 22.20
CA SER A 82 7.64 -14.53 21.18
C SER A 82 7.14 -13.55 20.12
N ALA A 83 5.82 -13.42 19.95
CA ALA A 83 5.22 -12.51 18.96
C ALA A 83 3.78 -12.12 19.33
N ASN A 84 3.36 -10.94 18.89
CA ASN A 84 1.96 -10.55 18.72
C ASN A 84 1.69 -10.40 17.21
N ILE A 85 0.64 -11.04 16.70
CA ILE A 85 0.28 -11.03 15.27
C ILE A 85 -1.11 -10.44 15.13
N TYR A 86 -1.24 -9.43 14.26
CA TYR A 86 -2.49 -8.73 13.99
C TYR A 86 -2.90 -8.89 12.53
N PHE A 87 -4.18 -9.10 12.29
CA PHE A 87 -4.78 -9.08 10.95
C PHE A 87 -5.74 -7.90 10.86
N THR A 88 -5.61 -7.10 9.81
CA THR A 88 -6.38 -5.87 9.63
C THR A 88 -6.50 -5.51 8.15
N ASP A 89 -7.19 -4.41 7.86
CA ASP A 89 -7.28 -3.84 6.52
C ASP A 89 -5.98 -3.13 6.08
N ILE A 90 -5.89 -2.84 4.78
CA ILE A 90 -4.70 -2.21 4.22
C ILE A 90 -4.46 -0.80 4.75
N SER A 91 -5.53 -0.05 5.02
CA SER A 91 -5.45 1.30 5.57
C SER A 91 -4.72 1.32 6.90
N SER A 92 -5.00 0.38 7.79
CA SER A 92 -4.34 0.24 9.08
C SER A 92 -2.86 -0.08 8.96
N VAL A 93 -2.47 -0.96 8.03
CA VAL A 93 -1.07 -1.26 7.73
C VAL A 93 -0.34 -0.02 7.22
N ILE A 94 -0.97 0.72 6.29
CA ILE A 94 -0.42 1.97 5.75
C ILE A 94 -0.29 3.03 6.86
N HIS A 95 -1.25 3.14 7.78
CA HIS A 95 -1.16 4.08 8.90
C HIS A 95 0.05 3.78 9.79
N VAL A 96 0.39 2.50 10.02
CA VAL A 96 1.62 2.10 10.74
C VAL A 96 2.86 2.55 9.98
N LEU A 97 2.95 2.27 8.68
CA LEU A 97 4.08 2.71 7.84
C LEU A 97 4.24 4.23 7.85
N VAL A 98 3.11 4.95 7.74
CA VAL A 98 3.06 6.41 7.72
C VAL A 98 3.52 6.99 9.05
N HIS A 99 3.04 6.45 10.18
CA HIS A 99 3.45 6.83 11.53
C HIS A 99 4.96 6.66 11.74
N LEU A 100 5.54 5.58 11.20
CA LEU A 100 6.98 5.30 11.26
C LEU A 100 7.81 6.11 10.25
N GLY A 101 7.20 6.91 9.38
CA GLY A 101 7.91 7.72 8.40
C GLY A 101 8.41 6.96 7.16
N VAL A 102 7.93 5.74 6.92
CA VAL A 102 8.38 4.86 5.82
C VAL A 102 7.76 5.30 4.48
N TYR A 103 8.52 5.19 3.39
CA TYR A 103 8.11 5.60 2.03
C TYR A 103 7.73 7.08 1.87
N LYS A 104 8.06 7.93 2.85
CA LYS A 104 7.88 9.38 2.74
C LYS A 104 8.73 9.94 1.60
N GLY A 105 8.12 10.78 0.78
CA GLY A 105 8.77 11.41 -0.37
C GLY A 105 8.19 12.78 -0.67
N LYS A 106 8.36 13.24 -1.91
CA LYS A 106 7.69 14.46 -2.40
C LYS A 106 6.17 14.27 -2.37
N LYS A 107 5.43 15.37 -2.25
CA LYS A 107 3.96 15.34 -2.29
C LYS A 107 3.46 14.85 -3.65
N LEU A 108 2.60 13.83 -3.65
CA LEU A 108 1.96 13.31 -4.86
C LEU A 108 0.73 14.14 -5.22
N ASN A 109 0.55 14.42 -6.52
CA ASN A 109 -0.64 15.06 -7.07
C ASN A 109 -0.79 14.71 -8.56
N SER A 110 -2.00 14.86 -9.11
CA SER A 110 -2.32 14.47 -10.49
C SER A 110 -1.44 15.10 -11.57
N LYS A 111 -0.84 16.26 -11.33
CA LYS A 111 0.02 16.97 -12.30
C LYS A 111 1.46 16.46 -12.33
N THR A 112 1.85 15.59 -11.41
CA THR A 112 3.27 15.23 -11.18
C THR A 112 3.62 13.81 -11.61
N PHE A 113 2.80 13.15 -12.42
CA PHE A 113 3.03 11.77 -12.87
C PHE A 113 4.44 11.59 -13.48
N GLU A 114 4.76 12.34 -14.54
CA GLU A 114 6.04 12.22 -15.25
C GLU A 114 7.26 12.58 -14.38
N MET A 115 7.11 13.58 -13.51
CA MET A 115 8.17 14.04 -12.60
C MET A 115 8.44 13.05 -11.46
N ASN A 116 7.54 12.09 -11.22
CA ASN A 116 7.56 11.17 -10.08
C ASN A 116 7.73 9.70 -10.50
N SER A 117 8.32 9.42 -11.65
CA SER A 117 8.65 8.04 -12.08
C SER A 117 9.48 7.25 -11.04
N LYS A 118 10.35 7.95 -10.28
CA LYS A 118 11.17 7.41 -9.18
C LYS A 118 10.61 7.66 -7.77
N ARG A 119 9.31 7.87 -7.62
CA ARG A 119 8.67 8.10 -6.32
C ARG A 119 8.85 6.95 -5.34
N SER A 120 9.03 7.30 -4.06
CA SER A 120 9.11 6.35 -2.95
C SER A 120 7.74 5.74 -2.62
N TRP A 121 6.66 6.51 -2.76
CA TRP A 121 5.29 6.08 -2.51
C TRP A 121 4.73 5.34 -3.72
N LYS A 122 4.58 4.02 -3.62
CA LYS A 122 4.01 3.14 -4.64
C LYS A 122 3.05 2.13 -4.01
N ALA A 123 1.77 2.16 -4.40
CA ALA A 123 0.70 1.27 -3.99
C ALA A 123 1.05 -0.19 -4.29
N SER A 124 1.70 -0.48 -5.42
CA SER A 124 2.21 -1.82 -5.73
C SER A 124 3.18 -2.39 -4.68
N LYS A 125 3.87 -1.53 -3.91
CA LYS A 125 4.79 -1.93 -2.83
C LYS A 125 4.16 -1.90 -1.45
N ILE A 126 3.21 -0.99 -1.20
CA ILE A 126 2.69 -0.72 0.15
C ILE A 126 1.22 -1.13 0.34
N ALA A 127 0.52 -1.41 -0.75
CA ALA A 127 -0.91 -1.69 -0.79
C ALA A 127 -1.25 -2.96 -1.57
N GLY A 128 -0.28 -3.87 -1.74
CA GLY A 128 -0.50 -5.17 -2.35
C GLY A 128 -1.39 -6.10 -1.51
N PHE A 129 -1.93 -7.15 -2.14
CA PHE A 129 -2.67 -8.18 -1.42
C PHE A 129 -1.81 -8.84 -0.34
N ALA A 130 -2.41 -9.06 0.84
CA ALA A 130 -1.74 -9.67 1.99
C ALA A 130 -0.42 -8.97 2.42
N ASN A 131 -0.34 -7.65 2.21
CA ASN A 131 0.83 -6.90 2.65
C ASN A 131 1.02 -7.00 4.17
N ASN A 132 2.27 -7.13 4.60
CA ASN A 132 2.65 -7.36 5.98
C ASN A 132 3.76 -6.39 6.41
N VAL A 133 3.72 -6.04 7.70
CA VAL A 133 4.75 -5.23 8.37
C VAL A 133 5.08 -5.94 9.67
N ALA A 134 6.37 -6.15 9.91
CA ALA A 134 6.87 -6.72 11.15
C ALA A 134 7.77 -5.71 11.87
N LEU A 135 7.53 -5.53 13.17
CA LEU A 135 8.44 -4.84 14.06
C LEU A 135 9.22 -5.92 14.81
N ILE A 136 10.56 -5.88 14.72
CA ILE A 136 11.43 -6.89 15.31
C ILE A 136 12.34 -6.21 16.33
N PHE A 137 12.39 -6.75 17.53
CA PHE A 137 13.30 -6.32 18.59
C PHE A 137 14.45 -7.33 18.68
N TYR A 138 15.68 -6.85 18.51
CA TYR A 138 16.91 -7.62 18.71
C TYR A 138 17.59 -7.16 20.00
N SER A 139 18.06 -8.11 20.80
CA SER A 139 18.75 -7.88 22.07
C SER A 139 20.10 -8.59 22.09
#